data_AF-A0A1D6H401-F1
#
_entry.id   AF-A0A1D6H401-F1
#
_cell.length_a   1.000
_cell.length_b   1.000
_cell.length_c   1.000
_cell.angle_alpha   90.00
_cell.angle_beta   90.00
_cell.angle_gamma   90.00
#
_symmetry.space_group_name_H-M   'P 1'
#
loop_
_entity.id
_entity.type
_entity.pdbx_description
1 polymer ?
#
loop_
_entity_poly.entity_id
_entity_poly.type
_entity_poly.pdbx_seq_one_letter_code
_entity_poly.pdbx_strand_id
1 'polypeptide(L)'
;MNTPRDMDGHGTHTLSTAGGSPVPGASVFGFGNGTASGGSPRARVAAYRVCFPPVNGSECFDADILAAFDAAIHDGVHVLSLSLGGDPSDYLDDGIAIGSFHAVRRGISVVCSAGNSGPALGTASNLAPWLLTTGASTMDREFPSYIVFDHTKAKACNSSECPLARPPNSGLTKIKGQSLSMTTLPEKTSYPLIDSVKAAAANATTKDAYVTVSRRRPRARSWCACVGSTRVWPRARR
;
A
#
# COMPACT_ATOMS: atom_id res chain seq x y z
N MET A 1 2.53 6.33 24.78
CA MET A 1 3.75 5.88 24.07
C MET A 1 4.20 7.02 23.16
N ASN A 2 5.24 7.77 23.51
CA ASN A 2 5.66 8.98 22.75
C ASN A 2 6.92 8.71 21.94
N THR A 3 6.87 7.74 21.03
CA THR A 3 7.99 7.42 20.15
C THR A 3 7.49 7.20 18.73
N PRO A 4 8.24 7.66 17.72
CA PRO A 4 7.87 7.40 16.35
C PRO A 4 8.30 6.00 15.88
N ARG A 5 8.90 5.19 16.77
CA ARG A 5 9.21 3.79 16.48
C ARG A 5 7.94 3.01 16.12
N ASP A 6 8.03 2.24 15.06
CA ASP A 6 7.01 1.29 14.65
C ASP A 6 7.05 0.04 15.53
N MET A 7 5.89 -0.31 16.06
CA MET A 7 5.69 -1.49 16.90
C MET A 7 4.68 -2.46 16.27
N ASP A 8 4.15 -2.10 15.09
CA ASP A 8 3.13 -2.85 14.37
C ASP A 8 3.73 -3.52 13.12
N GLY A 9 4.51 -2.77 12.34
CA GLY A 9 5.18 -3.23 11.13
C GLY A 9 4.58 -2.65 9.84
N HIS A 10 3.32 -2.20 9.86
CA HIS A 10 2.64 -1.69 8.66
C HIS A 10 3.38 -0.50 8.02
N GLY A 11 3.83 0.47 8.83
CA GLY A 11 4.56 1.63 8.30
C GLY A 11 5.96 1.25 7.80
N THR A 12 6.66 0.32 8.48
CA THR A 12 7.94 -0.21 7.97
C THR A 12 7.77 -0.90 6.60
N HIS A 13 6.72 -1.70 6.45
CA HIS A 13 6.43 -2.42 5.20
C HIS A 13 6.10 -1.47 4.04
N THR A 14 5.23 -0.49 4.28
CA THR A 14 4.83 0.50 3.26
C THR A 14 5.98 1.43 2.88
N LEU A 15 6.76 1.90 3.86
CA LEU A 15 7.93 2.77 3.61
C LEU A 15 9.02 2.05 2.81
N SER A 16 9.31 0.79 3.14
CA SER A 16 10.30 0.01 2.40
C SER A 16 9.82 -0.32 0.97
N THR A 17 8.52 -0.50 0.76
CA THR A 17 7.93 -0.67 -0.58
C THR A 17 8.07 0.59 -1.44
N ALA A 18 7.91 1.78 -0.84
CA ALA A 18 8.03 3.04 -1.58
C ALA A 18 9.49 3.45 -1.84
N GLY A 19 10.32 3.44 -0.80
CA GLY A 19 11.67 4.03 -0.82
C GLY A 19 12.77 3.17 -0.20
N GLY A 20 12.52 1.87 0.01
CA GLY A 20 13.51 0.95 0.58
C GLY A 20 14.74 0.78 -0.30
N SER A 21 15.92 0.80 0.32
CA SER A 21 17.17 0.47 -0.36
C SER A 21 17.21 -1.01 -0.77
N PRO A 22 18.00 -1.39 -1.80
CA PRO A 22 18.10 -2.78 -2.22
C PRO A 22 18.71 -3.66 -1.13
N VAL A 23 18.05 -4.75 -0.78
CA VAL A 23 18.51 -5.75 0.20
C VAL A 23 18.56 -7.13 -0.45
N PRO A 24 19.77 -7.65 -0.79
CA PRO A 24 19.92 -8.99 -1.35
C PRO A 24 19.57 -10.09 -0.35
N GLY A 25 19.04 -11.22 -0.83
CA GLY A 25 18.70 -12.39 -0.01
C GLY A 25 17.49 -12.18 0.92
N ALA A 26 16.67 -11.15 0.65
CA ALA A 26 15.45 -10.91 1.40
C ALA A 26 14.46 -12.06 1.15
N SER A 27 13.96 -12.65 2.24
CA SER A 27 12.96 -13.71 2.21
C SER A 27 12.21 -13.78 3.54
N VAL A 28 11.03 -14.39 3.53
CA VAL A 28 10.27 -14.74 4.74
C VAL A 28 10.21 -16.25 4.81
N PHE A 29 10.94 -16.86 5.75
CA PHE A 29 11.08 -18.32 5.86
C PHE A 29 11.47 -19.00 4.52
N GLY A 30 12.32 -18.36 3.72
CA GLY A 30 12.75 -18.84 2.40
C GLY A 30 11.80 -18.51 1.24
N PHE A 31 10.57 -18.04 1.51
CA PHE A 31 9.66 -17.57 0.47
C PHE A 31 10.03 -16.18 -0.02
N GLY A 32 9.86 -15.97 -1.33
CA GLY A 32 10.10 -14.68 -1.98
C GLY A 32 11.58 -14.31 -2.09
N ASN A 33 12.48 -15.30 -1.99
CA ASN A 33 13.92 -15.07 -2.04
C ASN A 33 14.34 -14.26 -3.27
N GLY A 34 15.03 -13.16 -3.03
CA GLY A 34 15.50 -12.25 -4.07
C GLY A 34 16.11 -10.99 -3.47
N THR A 35 16.17 -9.93 -4.27
CA THR A 35 16.55 -8.60 -3.79
C THR A 35 15.29 -7.78 -3.56
N ALA A 36 14.98 -7.47 -2.30
CA ALA A 36 13.89 -6.54 -1.99
C ALA A 36 14.36 -5.11 -2.27
N SER A 37 13.53 -4.30 -2.92
CA SER A 37 13.85 -2.91 -3.27
C SER A 37 12.56 -2.12 -3.41
N GLY A 38 12.56 -0.87 -2.96
CA GLY A 38 11.41 0.01 -3.13
C GLY A 38 11.28 0.54 -4.57
N GLY A 39 10.16 1.19 -4.87
CA GLY A 39 9.94 1.85 -6.17
C GLY A 39 10.91 2.99 -6.46
N SER A 40 11.39 3.69 -5.42
CA SER A 40 12.42 4.72 -5.52
C SER A 40 13.53 4.53 -4.47
N PRO A 41 14.47 3.60 -4.68
CA PRO A 41 15.47 3.20 -3.66
C PRO A 41 16.46 4.30 -3.25
N ARG A 42 16.55 5.37 -4.04
CA ARG A 42 17.41 6.53 -3.79
C ARG A 42 16.65 7.74 -3.26
N ALA A 43 15.34 7.63 -3.05
CA ALA A 43 14.55 8.68 -2.43
C ALA A 43 14.98 8.84 -0.97
N ARG A 44 14.90 10.08 -0.48
CA ARG A 44 14.98 10.31 0.96
C ARG A 44 13.62 10.03 1.57
N VAL A 45 13.62 9.32 2.69
CA VAL A 45 12.41 8.93 3.39
C VAL A 45 12.19 9.76 4.65
N ALA A 46 10.96 10.20 4.85
CA ALA A 46 10.48 10.75 6.11
C ALA A 46 9.25 9.94 6.53
N ALA A 47 9.04 9.77 7.83
CA ALA A 47 7.92 8.98 8.30
C ALA A 47 7.22 9.69 9.47
N TYR A 48 5.90 9.78 9.34
CA TYR A 48 5.01 10.51 10.22
C TYR A 48 4.02 9.51 10.80
N ARG A 49 4.22 9.17 12.08
CA ARG A 49 3.38 8.21 12.79
C ARG A 49 2.10 8.88 13.25
N VAL A 50 0.99 8.44 12.69
CA VAL A 50 -0.38 8.89 13.01
C VAL A 50 -1.26 7.77 13.53
N CYS A 51 -0.79 6.52 13.39
CA CYS A 51 -1.48 5.34 13.89
C CYS A 51 -0.78 4.84 15.16
N PHE A 52 -1.59 4.58 16.18
CA PHE A 52 -1.20 4.16 17.50
C PHE A 52 -2.02 2.94 17.91
N PRO A 53 -1.61 2.22 18.98
CA PRO A 53 -2.41 1.11 19.49
C PRO A 53 -3.86 1.56 19.72
N PRO A 54 -4.84 0.70 19.39
CA PRO A 54 -6.24 1.10 19.31
C PRO A 54 -6.76 1.67 20.63
N VAL A 55 -7.42 2.81 20.53
CA VAL A 55 -8.19 3.42 21.62
C VAL A 55 -9.64 3.43 21.18
N ASN A 56 -10.51 2.72 21.92
CA ASN A 56 -11.93 2.58 21.59
C ASN A 56 -12.19 2.01 20.16
N GLY A 57 -11.31 1.12 19.68
CA GLY A 57 -11.42 0.52 18.36
C GLY A 57 -10.91 1.39 17.20
N SER A 58 -10.36 2.58 17.49
CA SER A 58 -9.75 3.46 16.49
C SER A 58 -8.23 3.55 16.69
N GLU A 59 -7.47 3.46 15.61
CA GLU A 59 -6.01 3.43 15.63
C GLU A 59 -5.37 4.70 15.07
N CYS A 60 -6.01 5.36 14.10
CA CYS A 60 -5.50 6.55 13.42
C CYS A 60 -6.56 7.65 13.50
N PHE A 61 -6.32 8.69 14.29
CA PHE A 61 -7.27 9.79 14.47
C PHE A 61 -7.01 10.93 13.48
N ASP A 62 -8.07 11.59 13.00
CA ASP A 62 -7.96 12.71 12.05
C ASP A 62 -7.08 13.84 12.56
N ALA A 63 -7.10 14.11 13.87
CA ALA A 63 -6.23 15.12 14.47
C ALA A 63 -4.74 14.82 14.26
N ASP A 64 -4.33 13.55 14.42
CA ASP A 64 -2.95 13.12 14.20
C ASP A 64 -2.60 13.12 12.70
N ILE A 65 -3.55 12.73 11.85
CA ILE A 65 -3.41 12.75 10.38
C ILE A 65 -3.19 14.19 9.89
N LEU A 66 -4.03 15.13 10.31
CA LEU A 66 -3.93 16.54 9.95
C LEU A 66 -2.62 17.17 10.45
N ALA A 67 -2.21 16.84 11.68
CA ALA A 67 -0.93 17.29 12.23
C ALA A 67 0.27 16.76 11.41
N ALA A 68 0.20 15.51 10.95
CA ALA A 68 1.22 14.95 10.08
C ALA A 68 1.25 15.59 8.69
N PHE A 69 0.10 15.92 8.11
CA PHE A 69 0.04 16.67 6.85
C PHE A 69 0.70 18.04 7.00
N ASP A 70 0.37 18.79 8.05
CA ASP A 70 0.96 20.11 8.32
C ASP A 70 2.48 20.01 8.48
N ALA A 71 2.96 19.06 9.29
CA ALA A 71 4.39 18.80 9.47
C ALA A 71 5.09 18.40 8.15
N ALA A 72 4.50 17.51 7.36
CA ALA A 72 5.09 17.07 6.10
C ALA A 72 5.13 18.17 5.04
N ILE A 73 4.09 19.00 4.99
CA ILE A 73 4.03 20.20 4.16
C ILE A 73 5.14 21.18 4.56
N HIS A 74 5.28 21.44 5.86
CA HIS A 74 6.31 22.31 6.41
C HIS A 74 7.72 21.78 6.09
N ASP A 75 7.94 20.48 6.22
CA ASP A 75 9.21 19.81 5.92
C ASP A 75 9.55 19.77 4.42
N GLY A 76 8.61 20.12 3.54
CA GLY A 76 8.83 20.23 2.10
C GLY A 76 8.96 18.88 1.39
N VAL A 77 8.18 17.88 1.81
CA VAL A 77 8.13 16.58 1.12
C VAL A 77 7.60 16.73 -0.31
N HIS A 78 7.97 15.80 -1.20
CA HIS A 78 7.54 15.85 -2.61
C HIS A 78 6.36 14.94 -2.90
N VAL A 79 6.32 13.79 -2.22
CA VAL A 79 5.28 12.77 -2.35
C VAL A 79 4.89 12.31 -0.95
N LEU A 80 3.59 12.23 -0.69
CA LEU A 80 2.99 11.62 0.49
C LEU A 80 2.33 10.30 0.09
N SER A 81 2.70 9.23 0.77
CA SER A 81 2.14 7.89 0.62
C SER A 81 1.37 7.54 1.88
N LEU A 82 0.06 7.40 1.78
CA LEU A 82 -0.86 7.10 2.87
C LEU A 82 -1.51 5.74 2.62
N SER A 83 -1.20 4.77 3.47
CA SER A 83 -1.85 3.45 3.44
C SER A 83 -2.80 3.34 4.62
N LEU A 84 -3.72 4.30 4.73
CA LEU A 84 -4.75 4.38 5.76
C LEU A 84 -5.99 5.02 5.15
N GLY A 85 -7.14 4.85 5.80
CA GLY A 85 -8.42 5.38 5.35
C GLY A 85 -9.53 4.94 6.28
N GLY A 86 -10.57 5.76 6.40
CA GLY A 86 -11.80 5.43 7.10
C GLY A 86 -12.90 4.97 6.14
N ASP A 87 -14.12 4.86 6.66
CA ASP A 87 -15.31 4.72 5.84
C ASP A 87 -15.47 5.93 4.90
N PRO A 88 -16.05 5.75 3.70
CA PRO A 88 -16.29 6.87 2.79
C PRO A 88 -17.20 7.93 3.44
N SER A 89 -16.69 9.14 3.61
CA SER A 89 -17.41 10.31 4.13
C SER A 89 -17.35 11.49 3.15
N ASP A 90 -18.09 12.57 3.46
CA ASP A 90 -17.97 13.82 2.71
C ASP A 90 -16.55 14.39 2.85
N TYR A 91 -16.04 15.05 1.80
CA TYR A 91 -14.69 15.60 1.78
C TYR A 91 -14.42 16.62 2.90
N LEU A 92 -15.45 17.31 3.39
CA LEU A 92 -15.33 18.27 4.49
C LEU A 92 -15.29 17.62 5.87
N ASP A 93 -15.64 16.34 5.96
CA ASP A 93 -15.64 15.53 7.18
C ASP A 93 -14.57 14.42 7.12
N ASP A 94 -13.62 14.50 6.17
CA ASP A 94 -12.51 13.56 6.00
C ASP A 94 -11.17 14.27 6.21
N GLY A 95 -10.47 13.93 7.30
CA GLY A 95 -9.15 14.50 7.62
C GLY A 95 -8.10 14.25 6.53
N ILE A 96 -8.20 13.15 5.78
CA ILE A 96 -7.31 12.84 4.66
C ILE A 96 -7.64 13.75 3.48
N ALA A 97 -8.92 13.93 3.14
CA ALA A 97 -9.35 14.82 2.05
C ALA A 97 -8.91 16.27 2.31
N ILE A 98 -9.14 16.79 3.52
CA ILE A 98 -8.74 18.14 3.93
C ILE A 98 -7.20 18.28 3.88
N GLY A 99 -6.47 17.39 4.57
CA GLY A 99 -5.01 17.47 4.65
C GLY A 99 -4.34 17.35 3.28
N SER A 100 -4.83 16.42 2.45
CA SER A 100 -4.32 16.21 1.10
C SER A 100 -4.61 17.39 0.16
N PHE A 101 -5.75 18.07 0.29
CA PHE A 101 -6.05 19.26 -0.50
C PHE A 101 -5.00 20.36 -0.28
N HIS A 102 -4.61 20.59 0.98
CA HIS A 102 -3.56 21.55 1.32
C HIS A 102 -2.18 21.13 0.79
N ALA A 103 -1.86 19.83 0.81
CA ALA A 103 -0.61 19.30 0.26
C ALA A 103 -0.55 19.47 -1.27
N VAL A 104 -1.61 19.08 -1.98
CA VAL A 104 -1.70 19.19 -3.45
C VAL A 104 -1.63 20.64 -3.91
N ARG A 105 -2.28 21.56 -3.19
CA ARG A 105 -2.19 23.02 -3.46
C ARG A 105 -0.75 23.54 -3.39
N ARG A 106 0.12 22.90 -2.61
CA ARG A 106 1.55 23.22 -2.50
C ARG A 106 2.44 22.42 -3.46
N GLY A 107 1.84 21.62 -4.34
CA GLY A 107 2.54 20.82 -5.35
C GLY A 107 3.10 19.51 -4.81
N ILE A 108 2.56 19.00 -3.71
CA ILE A 108 2.91 17.69 -3.13
C ILE A 108 1.90 16.67 -3.64
N SER A 109 2.36 15.60 -4.29
CA SER A 109 1.47 14.52 -4.74
C SER A 109 1.11 13.61 -3.56
N VAL A 110 -0.16 13.24 -3.47
CA VAL A 110 -0.67 12.38 -2.39
C VAL A 110 -1.23 11.09 -2.99
N VAL A 111 -0.73 9.95 -2.53
CA VAL A 111 -1.12 8.60 -2.96
C VAL A 111 -1.79 7.91 -1.79
N CYS A 112 -3.00 7.38 -2.00
CA CYS A 112 -3.80 6.72 -0.97
C CYS A 112 -4.25 5.32 -1.41
N SER A 113 -4.43 4.39 -0.46
CA SER A 113 -5.08 3.10 -0.75
C SER A 113 -6.60 3.26 -0.89
N ALA A 114 -7.22 2.48 -1.78
CA ALA A 114 -8.68 2.44 -1.94
C ALA A 114 -9.44 1.76 -0.77
N GLY A 115 -8.73 1.14 0.17
CA GLY A 115 -9.32 0.35 1.25
C GLY A 115 -9.50 -1.13 0.88
N ASN A 116 -9.86 -1.94 1.89
CA ASN A 116 -9.94 -3.40 1.80
C ASN A 116 -11.37 -3.93 2.00
N SER A 117 -12.39 -3.06 1.99
CA SER A 117 -13.79 -3.39 2.30
C SER A 117 -14.58 -3.95 1.10
N GLY A 118 -13.91 -4.24 -0.01
CA GLY A 118 -14.52 -4.86 -1.19
C GLY A 118 -15.07 -6.27 -0.92
N PRO A 119 -15.76 -6.91 -1.90
CA PRO A 119 -15.84 -6.52 -3.31
C PRO A 119 -17.14 -5.79 -3.70
N ALA A 120 -18.03 -5.48 -2.75
CA ALA A 120 -19.29 -4.81 -3.06
C ALA A 120 -19.06 -3.40 -3.66
N LEU A 121 -20.00 -2.93 -4.49
CA LEU A 121 -19.94 -1.59 -5.07
C LEU A 121 -19.97 -0.51 -3.97
N GLY A 122 -19.25 0.61 -4.19
CA GLY A 122 -19.26 1.74 -3.27
C GLY A 122 -18.45 1.54 -1.98
N THR A 123 -17.57 0.54 -1.93
CA THR A 123 -16.73 0.22 -0.75
C THR A 123 -15.35 0.88 -0.76
N ALA A 124 -15.02 1.61 -1.82
CA ALA A 124 -13.74 2.29 -1.94
C ALA A 124 -13.71 3.60 -1.14
N SER A 125 -12.61 3.85 -0.44
CA SER A 125 -12.34 5.07 0.33
C SER A 125 -11.27 5.94 -0.34
N ASN A 126 -10.98 7.11 0.25
CA ASN A 126 -9.99 8.06 -0.26
C ASN A 126 -10.30 8.53 -1.70
N LEU A 127 -11.55 8.91 -1.97
CA LEU A 127 -12.05 9.21 -3.32
C LEU A 127 -12.02 10.70 -3.69
N ALA A 128 -11.32 11.54 -2.92
CA ALA A 128 -11.20 12.96 -3.25
C ALA A 128 -10.49 13.12 -4.61
N PRO A 129 -10.98 14.00 -5.53
CA PRO A 129 -10.48 14.06 -6.91
C PRO A 129 -9.00 14.40 -7.07
N TRP A 130 -8.39 15.02 -6.06
CA TRP A 130 -6.97 15.40 -6.04
C TRP A 130 -6.04 14.29 -5.50
N LEU A 131 -6.58 13.16 -5.06
CA LEU A 131 -5.82 12.00 -4.59
C LEU A 131 -5.50 11.03 -5.72
N LEU A 132 -4.34 10.38 -5.61
CA LEU A 132 -4.00 9.21 -6.42
C LEU A 132 -4.39 7.95 -5.65
N THR A 133 -5.57 7.41 -5.94
CA THR A 133 -6.14 6.28 -5.19
C THR A 133 -5.82 4.94 -5.85
N THR A 134 -5.19 4.04 -5.11
CA THR A 134 -4.67 2.76 -5.62
C THR A 134 -5.49 1.57 -5.14
N GLY A 135 -6.00 0.77 -6.08
CA GLY A 135 -6.56 -0.55 -5.80
C GLY A 135 -5.48 -1.64 -5.74
N ALA A 136 -5.83 -2.79 -5.18
CA ALA A 136 -4.96 -3.97 -5.10
C ALA A 136 -5.32 -5.02 -6.16
N SER A 137 -4.32 -5.73 -6.65
CA SER A 137 -4.47 -6.86 -7.57
C SER A 137 -3.41 -7.92 -7.30
N THR A 138 -3.58 -9.11 -7.87
CA THR A 138 -2.60 -10.20 -7.77
C THR A 138 -1.51 -10.11 -8.84
N MET A 139 -0.34 -10.65 -8.51
CA MET A 139 0.80 -10.82 -9.43
C MET A 139 0.90 -12.27 -9.90
N ASP A 140 1.72 -12.51 -10.92
CA ASP A 140 2.07 -13.83 -11.47
C ASP A 140 2.70 -14.79 -10.44
N ARG A 141 3.44 -14.25 -9.46
CA ARG A 141 4.06 -15.03 -8.38
C ARG A 141 3.04 -15.49 -7.35
N GLU A 142 3.02 -16.81 -7.09
CA GLU A 142 2.20 -17.44 -6.06
C GLU A 142 3.04 -18.08 -4.95
N PHE A 143 2.46 -18.17 -3.74
CA PHE A 143 3.01 -18.91 -2.61
C PHE A 143 2.09 -20.07 -2.20
N PRO A 144 2.05 -21.17 -2.98
CA PRO A 144 1.14 -22.27 -2.69
C PRO A 144 1.59 -23.08 -1.48
N SER A 145 0.64 -23.36 -0.59
CA SER A 145 0.75 -24.45 0.38
C SER A 145 0.22 -25.73 -0.24
N TYR A 146 0.86 -26.87 0.03
CA TYR A 146 0.40 -28.15 -0.48
C TYR A 146 0.02 -29.08 0.67
N ILE A 147 -1.00 -29.91 0.44
CA ILE A 147 -1.40 -30.97 1.34
C ILE A 147 -1.27 -32.29 0.59
N VAL A 148 -0.54 -33.23 1.17
CA VAL A 148 -0.36 -34.58 0.63
C VAL A 148 -1.09 -35.57 1.52
N PHE A 149 -1.98 -36.37 0.93
CA PHE A 149 -2.73 -37.44 1.58
C PHE A 149 -2.10 -38.78 1.25
N ASP A 150 -1.82 -39.58 2.27
CA ASP A 150 -1.43 -40.98 2.20
C ASP A 150 -2.47 -41.81 2.94
N HIS A 151 -3.49 -42.29 2.20
CA HIS A 151 -4.66 -43.04 2.67
C HIS A 151 -5.42 -42.45 3.88
N THR A 152 -4.81 -42.48 5.08
CA THR A 152 -5.37 -42.00 6.35
C THR A 152 -4.64 -40.80 6.95
N LYS A 153 -3.51 -40.35 6.37
CA LYS A 153 -2.68 -39.26 6.91
C LYS A 153 -2.55 -38.11 5.93
N ALA A 154 -2.70 -36.88 6.43
CA ALA A 154 -2.43 -35.66 5.69
C ALA A 154 -1.13 -35.01 6.19
N LYS A 155 -0.27 -34.58 5.28
CA LYS A 155 0.94 -33.80 5.60
C LYS A 155 0.94 -32.50 4.79
N ALA A 156 1.01 -31.37 5.50
CA ALA A 156 1.26 -30.07 4.89
C ALA A 156 2.75 -29.94 4.54
N CYS A 157 3.06 -29.39 3.37
CA CYS A 157 4.44 -29.11 2.94
C CYS A 157 4.48 -27.88 2.02
N ASN A 158 5.64 -27.21 2.00
CA ASN A 158 5.93 -26.17 1.01
C ASN A 158 6.40 -26.79 -0.32
N SER A 159 6.55 -25.96 -1.37
CA SER A 159 6.95 -26.44 -2.70
C SER A 159 8.28 -27.19 -2.72
N SER A 160 9.23 -26.83 -1.85
CA SER A 160 10.56 -27.44 -1.75
C SER A 160 10.60 -28.75 -0.95
N GLU A 161 9.67 -28.96 -0.02
CA GLU A 161 9.63 -30.10 0.91
C GLU A 161 8.62 -31.17 0.51
N CYS A 162 7.71 -30.87 -0.42
CA CYS A 162 6.76 -31.87 -0.89
C CYS A 162 7.47 -32.90 -1.79
N PRO A 163 7.38 -34.20 -1.49
CA PRO A 163 7.82 -35.24 -2.41
C PRO A 163 7.19 -35.02 -3.79
N LEU A 164 8.00 -35.03 -4.85
CA LEU A 164 7.49 -35.24 -6.21
C LEU A 164 6.68 -36.53 -6.17
N ALA A 165 5.47 -36.54 -6.73
CA ALA A 165 4.67 -37.75 -6.83
C ALA A 165 5.56 -38.86 -7.42
N ARG A 166 5.92 -39.86 -6.60
CA ARG A 166 6.56 -41.09 -7.10
C ARG A 166 5.48 -41.92 -7.83
N PRO A 167 5.85 -42.98 -8.57
CA PRO A 167 5.09 -43.52 -9.71
C PRO A 167 3.64 -43.90 -9.38
N PRO A 168 2.81 -44.23 -10.40
CA PRO A 168 1.34 -44.37 -10.32
C PRO A 168 0.73 -45.25 -9.22
N ASN A 169 1.55 -45.98 -8.45
CA ASN A 169 1.14 -47.00 -7.50
C ASN A 169 1.18 -46.53 -6.03
N SER A 170 1.46 -45.24 -5.73
CA SER A 170 1.74 -44.82 -4.35
C SER A 170 0.54 -44.30 -3.54
N GLY A 171 -0.70 -44.32 -4.04
CA GLY A 171 -1.89 -43.91 -3.26
C GLY A 171 -1.88 -42.46 -2.73
N LEU A 172 -0.92 -41.65 -3.19
CA LEU A 172 -0.65 -40.31 -2.66
C LEU A 172 -1.42 -39.25 -3.45
N THR A 173 -2.34 -38.54 -2.80
CA THR A 173 -3.08 -37.43 -3.41
C THR A 173 -2.48 -36.10 -2.97
N LYS A 174 -2.05 -35.25 -3.91
CA LYS A 174 -1.50 -33.91 -3.63
C LYS A 174 -2.49 -32.83 -4.03
N ILE A 175 -2.86 -31.97 -3.08
CA ILE A 175 -3.71 -30.79 -3.30
C ILE A 175 -2.85 -29.54 -3.20
N LYS A 176 -2.95 -28.65 -4.19
CA LYS A 176 -2.33 -27.32 -4.19
C LYS A 176 -3.35 -26.30 -3.65
N GLY A 177 -2.96 -25.51 -2.66
CA GLY A 177 -3.72 -24.34 -2.24
C GLY A 177 -3.86 -23.33 -3.37
N GLN A 178 -5.06 -22.77 -3.54
CA GLN A 178 -5.35 -21.79 -4.58
C GLN A 178 -5.40 -20.37 -4.00
N SER A 179 -5.06 -19.40 -4.84
CA SER A 179 -5.32 -17.99 -4.57
C SER A 179 -6.84 -17.72 -4.55
N LEU A 180 -7.29 -16.78 -3.72
CA LEU A 180 -8.68 -16.30 -3.73
C LEU A 180 -8.99 -15.51 -5.01
N SER A 181 -7.99 -14.90 -5.65
CA SER A 181 -8.14 -14.34 -7.00
C SER A 181 -7.73 -15.37 -8.03
N MET A 182 -8.67 -15.75 -8.90
CA MET A 182 -8.44 -16.69 -10.01
C MET A 182 -7.75 -16.05 -11.21
N THR A 183 -7.65 -14.73 -11.24
CA THR A 183 -7.06 -13.98 -12.36
C THR A 183 -6.01 -13.01 -11.84
N THR A 184 -4.86 -13.00 -12.52
CA THR A 184 -3.86 -11.95 -12.40
C THR A 184 -4.16 -10.89 -13.45
N LEU A 185 -3.71 -9.66 -13.20
CA LEU A 185 -3.78 -8.63 -14.24
C LEU A 185 -2.94 -9.08 -15.44
N PRO A 186 -3.50 -9.14 -16.67
CA PRO A 186 -2.77 -9.63 -17.82
C PRO A 186 -1.47 -8.86 -18.05
N GLU A 187 -0.38 -9.62 -18.18
CA GLU A 187 0.94 -9.07 -18.47
C GLU A 187 0.93 -8.22 -19.74
N LYS A 188 1.79 -7.19 -19.78
CA LYS A 188 1.95 -6.27 -20.91
C LYS A 188 0.70 -5.46 -21.27
N THR A 189 -0.31 -5.46 -20.40
CA THR A 189 -1.47 -4.57 -20.52
C THR A 189 -1.14 -3.21 -19.91
N SER A 190 -1.43 -2.13 -20.64
CA SER A 190 -1.34 -0.77 -20.09
C SER A 190 -2.61 -0.46 -19.30
N TYR A 191 -2.46 -0.14 -18.01
CA TYR A 191 -3.55 0.34 -17.16
C TYR A 191 -3.46 1.86 -17.03
N PRO A 192 -4.18 2.63 -17.88
CA PRO A 192 -4.12 4.08 -17.79
C PRO A 192 -4.73 4.55 -16.46
N LEU A 193 -4.21 5.65 -15.93
CA LEU A 193 -4.85 6.32 -14.79
C LEU A 193 -6.28 6.70 -15.18
N ILE A 194 -7.22 6.32 -14.33
CA ILE A 194 -8.62 6.72 -14.46
C ILE A 194 -8.72 8.09 -13.82
N ASP A 195 -9.02 9.10 -14.64
CA ASP A 195 -9.28 10.45 -14.15
C ASP A 195 -10.61 10.49 -13.41
N SER A 196 -10.72 11.35 -12.40
CA SER A 196 -11.98 11.75 -11.75
C SER A 196 -13.15 11.95 -12.73
N VAL A 197 -12.91 12.55 -13.90
CA VAL A 197 -13.93 12.76 -14.94
C VAL A 197 -14.47 11.45 -15.51
N LYS A 198 -13.61 10.43 -15.60
CA LYS A 198 -13.98 9.09 -16.09
C LYS A 198 -14.56 8.20 -14.98
N ALA A 199 -14.24 8.49 -13.73
CA ALA A 199 -14.76 7.81 -12.55
C ALA A 199 -16.06 8.42 -11.99
N ALA A 200 -16.61 9.44 -12.68
CA ALA A 200 -17.82 10.14 -12.26
C ALA A 200 -19.02 9.20 -12.15
N ALA A 201 -19.83 9.38 -11.10
CA ALA A 201 -21.14 8.75 -11.01
C ALA A 201 -22.02 9.18 -12.19
N ALA A 202 -22.99 8.35 -12.58
CA ALA A 202 -23.81 8.57 -13.79
C ALA A 202 -24.48 9.96 -13.89
N ASN A 203 -24.66 10.65 -12.75
CA ASN A 203 -25.28 11.99 -12.67
C ASN A 203 -24.31 13.13 -12.29
N ALA A 204 -23.00 12.87 -12.15
CA ALA A 204 -22.04 13.90 -11.75
C ALA A 204 -21.58 14.72 -12.96
N THR A 205 -21.46 16.04 -12.81
CA THR A 205 -21.06 16.91 -13.92
C THR A 205 -19.54 16.99 -14.05
N THR A 206 -19.04 17.22 -15.27
CA THR A 206 -17.60 17.38 -15.51
C THR A 206 -16.98 18.52 -14.70
N LYS A 207 -17.76 19.54 -14.31
CA LYS A 207 -17.29 20.66 -13.47
C LYS A 207 -16.92 20.21 -12.06
N ASP A 208 -17.58 19.17 -11.52
CA ASP A 208 -17.34 18.68 -10.17
C ASP A 208 -16.02 17.89 -10.06
N ALA A 209 -15.55 17.34 -11.18
CA ALA A 209 -14.31 16.56 -11.27
C ALA A 209 -13.03 17.41 -11.42
N TYR A 210 -13.13 18.65 -11.93
CA TYR A 210 -11.95 19.49 -12.16
C TYR A 210 -11.45 20.17 -10.89
N VAL A 211 -10.60 19.48 -10.11
CA VAL A 211 -9.72 20.10 -9.11
C VAL A 211 -8.25 19.87 -9.49
N THR A 212 -7.74 20.87 -10.21
CA THR A 212 -6.43 21.07 -10.85
C THR A 212 -5.18 20.47 -10.17
N VAL A 213 -4.42 19.60 -10.88
CA VAL A 213 -2.97 19.38 -10.68
C VAL A 213 -2.21 19.82 -11.93
N SER A 214 -1.92 21.13 -12.04
CA SER A 214 -1.10 21.68 -13.13
C SER A 214 0.20 22.30 -12.59
N ARG A 215 1.13 21.46 -12.12
CA ARG A 215 2.53 21.89 -11.93
C ARG A 215 3.50 20.71 -12.09
N ARG A 216 3.97 20.49 -13.32
CA ARG A 216 5.17 19.68 -13.59
C ARG A 216 6.39 20.44 -13.08
N ARG A 217 7.02 20.00 -11.99
CA ARG A 217 8.40 20.40 -11.66
C ARG A 217 9.39 19.42 -12.33
N PRO A 218 10.46 19.91 -12.98
CA PRO A 218 11.49 19.06 -13.54
C PRO A 218 12.44 18.54 -12.45
N ARG A 219 12.79 17.26 -12.54
CA ARG A 219 13.92 16.54 -11.88
C ARG A 219 14.46 17.19 -10.60
N ALA A 220 13.78 16.98 -9.48
CA ALA A 220 14.36 17.18 -8.14
C ALA A 220 14.64 15.81 -7.50
N ARG A 221 15.64 15.73 -6.63
CA ARG A 221 15.90 14.56 -5.77
C ARG A 221 14.64 14.33 -4.92
N SER A 222 13.88 13.28 -5.20
CA SER A 222 12.58 13.04 -4.59
C SER A 222 12.70 12.69 -3.11
N TRP A 223 11.81 13.27 -2.31
CA TRP A 223 11.56 12.85 -0.93
C TRP A 223 10.19 12.18 -0.89
N CYS A 224 10.15 10.90 -0.51
CA CYS A 224 8.91 10.16 -0.31
C CYS A 224 8.65 10.09 1.19
N ALA A 225 7.49 10.57 1.62
CA ALA A 225 7.04 10.40 2.99
C ALA A 225 5.97 9.31 3.04
N CYS A 226 6.11 8.35 3.96
CA CYS A 226 4.99 7.50 4.34
C CYS A 226 4.38 8.05 5.61
N VAL A 227 3.07 8.30 5.56
CA VAL A 227 2.28 8.54 6.75
C VAL A 227 1.78 7.17 7.20
N GLY A 228 2.24 6.73 8.36
CA GLY A 228 2.09 5.37 8.87
C GLY A 228 3.04 5.12 10.04
N SER A 229 2.96 3.95 10.67
CA SER A 229 3.79 3.62 11.83
C SER A 229 5.28 3.50 11.47
N THR A 230 6.10 4.56 11.55
CA THR A 230 7.59 4.50 11.65
C THR A 230 8.23 5.90 11.72
N ARG A 231 9.47 5.97 12.23
CA ARG A 231 10.51 6.99 11.94
C ARG A 231 11.88 6.39 12.22
N VAL A 232 12.84 6.71 11.36
CA VAL A 232 14.27 6.66 11.69
C VAL A 232 14.93 7.94 11.18
N TRP A 233 15.61 8.64 12.08
CA TRP A 233 16.71 9.56 11.73
C TRP A 233 17.79 9.43 12.79
N PRO A 234 19.07 9.38 12.38
CA PRO A 234 20.02 10.31 12.98
C PRO A 234 20.93 11.01 11.96
N ARG A 235 21.07 12.34 12.17
CA ARG A 235 22.10 13.29 11.74
C ARG A 235 22.18 13.71 10.25
N ALA A 236 21.76 14.95 10.02
CA ALA A 236 22.37 15.87 9.08
C ALA A 236 23.67 16.36 9.72
N ARG A 237 24.80 16.00 9.11
CA ARG A 237 25.99 16.84 9.10
C ARG A 237 26.56 16.84 7.68
N ARG A 238 26.27 17.90 6.95
CA ARG A 238 27.18 18.83 6.26
C ARG A 238 26.41 19.52 5.15
#